data_AF-A0A929M8L2-F1
#
_entry.id   AF-A0A929M8L2-F1
#
_cell.length_a   1.000
_cell.length_b   1.000
_cell.length_c   1.000
_cell.angle_alpha   90.00
_cell.angle_beta   90.00
_cell.angle_gamma   90.00
#
_symmetry.space_group_name_H-M   'P 1'
#
loop_
_entity.id
_entity.type
_entity.pdbx_description
1 polymer ?
#
loop_
_entity_poly.entity_id
_entity_poly.type
_entity_poly.pdbx_seq_one_letter_code
_entity_poly.pdbx_strand_id
1 'polypeptide(L)'
;MGNHERRLLSNKFEFLNNKVPFDRSWFFGNGGEATYRSYLGQSVEFKQRHVDFLESRPVYLEFKDCKTQNGEHLVVSHSAIGNMWELRNDKYASEEFKRHLLSGRGDEMQVSGIFNVYGHTPVREVKFYKNSADIDTGCVFNEVGFDKLSALEFPSMKIYTQRNVENFNKKDKNVVFSG
;
A
#
# COMPACT_ATOMS: atom_id res chain seq x y z
N MET A 1 -5.05 -2.28 4.69
CA MET A 1 -4.47 -3.44 3.99
C MET A 1 -4.33 -3.07 2.52
N GLY A 2 -3.24 -3.44 1.83
CA GLY A 2 -3.10 -3.22 0.38
C GLY A 2 -3.39 -4.47 -0.45
N ASN A 3 -3.36 -4.32 -1.78
CA ASN A 3 -3.57 -5.46 -2.69
C ASN A 3 -2.47 -6.51 -2.61
N HIS A 4 -1.20 -6.13 -2.40
CA HIS A 4 -0.11 -7.10 -2.30
C HIS A 4 -0.25 -7.98 -1.06
N GLU A 5 -0.68 -7.42 0.08
CA GLU A 5 -1.01 -8.21 1.28
C GLU A 5 -2.19 -9.15 0.99
N ARG A 6 -3.24 -8.66 0.32
CA ARG A 6 -4.39 -9.50 -0.05
C ARG A 6 -3.97 -10.66 -0.95
N ARG A 7 -3.09 -10.43 -1.92
CA ARG A 7 -2.58 -11.47 -2.83
C ARG A 7 -1.71 -12.50 -2.10
N LEU A 8 -0.89 -12.07 -1.13
CA LEU A 8 -0.16 -13.00 -0.26
C LEU A 8 -1.14 -13.85 0.55
N LEU A 9 -2.17 -13.25 1.16
CA LEU A 9 -3.19 -13.98 1.93
C LEU A 9 -3.98 -14.97 1.08
N SER A 10 -4.28 -14.63 -0.18
CA SER A 10 -4.90 -15.55 -1.14
C SER A 10 -4.02 -16.75 -1.51
N ASN A 11 -2.70 -16.66 -1.29
CA ASN A 11 -1.73 -17.73 -1.52
C ASN A 11 -1.03 -18.15 -0.21
N LYS A 12 -1.71 -17.99 0.94
CA LYS A 12 -1.10 -18.21 2.26
C LYS A 12 -0.60 -19.64 2.44
N PHE A 13 -1.29 -20.63 1.89
CA PHE A 13 -0.89 -22.03 1.99
C PHE A 13 0.45 -22.26 1.27
N GLU A 14 0.60 -21.72 0.07
CA GLU A 14 1.83 -21.81 -0.72
C GLU A 14 2.96 -21.04 -0.04
N PHE A 15 2.68 -19.84 0.48
CA PHE A 15 3.63 -19.03 1.23
C PHE A 15 4.20 -19.74 2.47
N LEU A 16 3.34 -20.33 3.29
CA LEU A 16 3.74 -21.07 4.49
C LEU A 16 4.62 -22.27 4.13
N ASN A 17 4.31 -22.96 3.02
CA ASN A 17 4.99 -24.19 2.59
C ASN A 17 6.15 -23.97 1.60
N ASN A 18 6.58 -22.72 1.34
CA ASN A 18 7.61 -22.40 0.33
C ASN A 18 7.30 -22.93 -1.08
N LYS A 19 6.03 -22.96 -1.48
CA LYS A 19 5.59 -23.37 -2.82
C LYS A 19 5.35 -22.15 -3.69
N VAL A 20 5.55 -22.29 -5.00
CA VAL A 20 5.18 -21.24 -5.96
C VAL A 20 3.65 -21.02 -5.90
N PRO A 21 3.17 -19.78 -5.74
CA PRO A 21 1.73 -19.48 -5.67
C PRO A 21 1.00 -19.69 -7.00
N PHE A 22 -0.33 -19.79 -6.93
CA PHE A 22 -1.19 -19.84 -8.12
C PHE A 22 -1.21 -18.51 -8.89
N ASP A 23 -1.18 -17.37 -8.18
CA ASP A 23 -1.06 -16.05 -8.80
C ASP A 23 0.37 -15.80 -9.31
N ARG A 24 0.71 -16.41 -10.45
CA ARG A 24 2.01 -16.28 -11.11
C ARG A 24 2.27 -14.85 -11.60
N SER A 25 1.22 -14.10 -11.95
CA SER A 25 1.34 -12.71 -12.42
C SER A 25 1.85 -11.81 -11.29
N TRP A 26 1.30 -11.97 -10.09
CA TRP A 26 1.83 -11.30 -8.91
C TRP A 26 3.24 -11.75 -8.56
N PHE A 27 3.45 -13.06 -8.56
CA PHE A 27 4.70 -13.66 -8.12
C PHE A 27 5.89 -13.20 -8.96
N PHE A 28 5.79 -13.32 -10.29
CA PHE A 28 6.89 -12.99 -11.20
C PHE A 28 6.88 -11.53 -11.69
N GLY A 29 5.74 -10.83 -11.62
CA GLY A 29 5.59 -9.50 -12.21
C GLY A 29 5.43 -8.35 -11.21
N ASN A 30 5.06 -8.63 -9.96
CA ASN A 30 4.69 -7.59 -8.98
C ASN A 30 5.26 -7.85 -7.59
N GLY A 31 6.52 -8.31 -7.52
CA GLY A 31 7.28 -8.41 -6.28
C GLY A 31 6.96 -9.59 -5.37
N GLY A 32 6.05 -10.50 -5.75
CA GLY A 32 5.74 -11.67 -4.93
C GLY A 32 6.95 -12.60 -4.72
N GLU A 33 7.80 -12.78 -5.73
CA GLU A 33 9.05 -13.54 -5.59
C GLU A 33 9.99 -12.91 -4.55
N ALA A 34 10.17 -11.59 -4.59
CA ALA A 34 11.00 -10.88 -3.62
C ALA A 34 10.46 -11.05 -2.19
N THR A 35 9.13 -11.00 -2.02
CA THR A 35 8.47 -11.31 -0.75
C THR A 35 8.81 -12.73 -0.30
N TYR A 36 8.58 -13.76 -1.11
CA TYR A 36 8.89 -15.15 -0.72
C TYR A 36 10.38 -15.34 -0.39
N ARG A 37 11.26 -14.74 -1.18
CA ARG A 37 12.71 -14.79 -0.97
C ARG A 37 13.12 -14.21 0.38
N SER A 38 12.49 -13.11 0.82
CA SER A 38 12.77 -12.49 2.12
C SER A 38 12.40 -13.35 3.33
N TYR A 39 11.53 -14.36 3.14
CA TYR A 39 11.14 -15.32 4.17
C TYR A 39 11.80 -16.70 4.00
N LEU A 40 12.74 -16.86 3.06
CA LEU A 40 13.49 -18.12 2.94
C LEU A 40 14.27 -18.39 4.23
N GLY A 41 14.19 -19.64 4.70
CA GLY A 41 14.81 -20.05 5.97
C GLY A 41 14.02 -19.68 7.23
N GLN A 42 12.93 -18.90 7.12
CA GLN A 42 12.05 -18.62 8.26
C GLN A 42 11.14 -19.82 8.55
N SER A 43 10.87 -20.04 9.85
CA SER A 43 9.99 -21.13 10.28
C SER A 43 8.54 -20.87 9.87
N VAL A 44 7.74 -21.95 9.82
CA VAL A 44 6.30 -21.84 9.50
C VAL A 44 5.59 -20.99 10.55
N GLU A 45 5.96 -21.11 11.83
CA GLU A 45 5.38 -20.34 12.94
C GLU A 45 5.70 -18.85 12.80
N PHE A 46 6.92 -18.51 12.38
CA PHE A 46 7.30 -17.12 12.12
C PHE A 46 6.43 -16.50 11.02
N LYS A 47 6.29 -17.22 9.90
CA LYS A 47 5.43 -16.79 8.78
C LYS A 47 3.96 -16.70 9.18
N GLN A 48 3.47 -17.66 9.98
CA GLN A 48 2.08 -17.68 10.44
C GLN A 48 1.75 -16.44 11.26
N ARG A 49 2.64 -15.99 12.17
CA ARG A 49 2.43 -14.73 12.92
C ARG A 49 2.26 -13.52 11.99
N HIS A 50 2.99 -13.47 10.89
CA HIS A 50 2.85 -12.40 9.92
C HIS A 50 1.55 -12.54 9.11
N VAL A 51 1.15 -13.77 8.74
CA VAL A 51 -0.17 -14.02 8.14
C VAL A 51 -1.29 -13.54 9.07
N ASP A 52 -1.25 -13.91 10.35
CA ASP A 52 -2.26 -13.51 11.34
C ASP A 52 -2.30 -11.98 11.51
N PHE A 53 -1.13 -11.35 11.56
CA PHE A 53 -1.02 -9.89 11.58
C PHE A 53 -1.71 -9.26 10.36
N LEU A 54 -1.44 -9.76 9.16
CA LEU A 54 -2.03 -9.26 7.92
C LEU A 54 -3.55 -9.50 7.89
N GLU A 55 -4.03 -10.69 8.25
CA GLU A 55 -5.47 -11.00 8.31
C GLU A 55 -6.24 -10.08 9.27
N SER A 56 -5.60 -9.62 10.34
CA SER A 56 -6.21 -8.68 11.29
C SER A 56 -6.28 -7.23 10.81
N ARG A 57 -5.61 -6.85 9.72
CA ARG A 57 -5.57 -5.46 9.26
C ARG A 57 -6.88 -5.06 8.58
N PRO A 58 -7.50 -3.93 8.96
CA PRO A 58 -8.67 -3.44 8.24
C PRO A 58 -8.28 -2.93 6.85
N VAL A 59 -9.27 -2.83 5.95
CA VAL A 59 -9.09 -2.28 4.59
C VAL A 59 -8.92 -0.76 4.60
N TYR A 60 -9.49 -0.06 5.58
CA TYR A 60 -9.28 1.36 5.87
C TYR A 60 -9.30 1.63 7.37
N LEU A 61 -8.84 2.81 7.77
CA LEU A 61 -8.95 3.34 9.14
C LEU A 61 -9.67 4.69 9.09
N GLU A 62 -10.54 4.95 10.06
CA GLU A 62 -11.28 6.21 10.19
C GLU A 62 -11.04 6.80 11.59
N PHE A 63 -10.58 8.04 11.66
CA PHE A 63 -10.23 8.73 12.89
C PHE A 63 -11.11 9.98 13.05
N LYS A 64 -12.32 9.78 13.60
CA LYS A 64 -13.36 10.83 13.70
C LYS A 64 -12.94 12.06 14.50
N ASP A 65 -12.03 11.89 15.46
CA ASP A 65 -11.55 12.97 16.33
C ASP A 65 -10.34 13.72 15.76
N CYS A 66 -9.67 13.17 14.75
CA CYS A 66 -8.55 13.81 14.06
C CYS A 66 -9.09 14.57 12.86
N LYS A 67 -9.12 15.91 12.93
CA LYS A 67 -9.73 16.76 11.89
C LYS A 67 -8.78 17.79 11.31
N THR A 68 -8.97 18.12 10.03
CA THR A 68 -8.38 19.29 9.39
C THR A 68 -8.97 20.59 9.97
N GLN A 69 -8.38 21.73 9.62
CA GLN A 69 -8.95 23.05 9.95
C GLN A 69 -10.36 23.26 9.37
N ASN A 70 -10.70 22.55 8.29
CA ASN A 70 -12.01 22.59 7.65
C ASN A 70 -13.03 21.61 8.30
N GLY A 71 -12.64 20.90 9.36
CA GLY A 71 -13.50 19.95 10.06
C GLY A 71 -13.61 18.57 9.42
N GLU A 72 -12.83 18.29 8.38
CA GLU A 72 -12.79 16.98 7.70
C GLU A 72 -11.98 15.99 8.53
N HIS A 73 -12.55 14.84 8.86
CA HIS A 73 -11.85 13.84 9.68
C HIS A 73 -10.99 12.90 8.84
N LEU A 74 -9.92 12.39 9.43
CA LEU A 74 -8.95 11.56 8.71
C LEU A 74 -9.51 10.18 8.37
N VAL A 75 -9.35 9.78 7.10
CA VAL A 75 -9.57 8.41 6.63
C VAL A 75 -8.33 7.93 5.87
N VAL A 76 -7.79 6.78 6.25
CA VAL A 76 -6.60 6.18 5.63
C VAL A 76 -6.98 4.90 4.91
N SER A 77 -6.63 4.80 3.63
CA SER A 77 -6.90 3.62 2.78
C SER A 77 -5.68 3.31 1.91
N HIS A 78 -5.66 2.15 1.26
CA HIS A 78 -4.56 1.81 0.35
C HIS A 78 -4.69 2.55 -0.99
N SER A 79 -5.84 2.45 -1.67
CA SER A 79 -6.18 3.30 -2.81
C SER A 79 -7.11 4.45 -2.41
N ALA A 80 -7.32 5.40 -3.31
CA ALA A 80 -8.33 6.43 -3.15
C ALA A 80 -9.71 5.82 -2.87
N ILE A 81 -10.49 6.47 -2.01
CA ILE A 81 -11.86 6.05 -1.66
C ILE A 81 -12.86 6.49 -2.73
N GLY A 82 -12.71 7.72 -3.22
CA GLY A 82 -13.54 8.29 -4.27
C GLY A 82 -15.04 8.19 -4.03
N ASN A 83 -15.79 7.95 -5.10
CA ASN A 83 -17.25 7.87 -5.09
C ASN A 83 -17.81 6.67 -4.31
N MET A 84 -16.96 5.73 -3.90
CA MET A 84 -17.37 4.50 -3.23
C MET A 84 -17.61 4.68 -1.73
N TRP A 85 -17.30 5.86 -1.15
CA TRP A 85 -17.44 6.11 0.30
C TRP A 85 -18.83 5.81 0.85
N GLU A 86 -19.88 6.13 0.10
CA GLU A 86 -21.26 5.92 0.53
C GLU A 86 -21.63 4.43 0.64
N LEU A 87 -20.92 3.55 -0.08
CA LEU A 87 -21.16 2.12 -0.09
C LEU A 87 -20.56 1.38 1.12
N ARG A 88 -19.78 2.05 1.96
CA ARG A 88 -19.03 1.42 3.07
C ARG A 88 -19.91 0.70 4.10
N ASN A 89 -21.16 1.16 4.25
CA ASN A 89 -22.14 0.60 5.17
C ASN A 89 -23.23 -0.21 4.46
N ASP A 90 -23.14 -0.34 3.14
CA ASP A 90 -24.11 -1.11 2.35
C ASP A 90 -23.82 -2.61 2.51
N LYS A 91 -24.83 -3.35 2.96
CA LYS A 91 -24.72 -4.79 3.21
C LYS A 91 -24.38 -5.60 1.94
N TYR A 92 -24.82 -5.12 0.78
CA TYR A 92 -24.67 -5.79 -0.51
C TYR A 92 -23.47 -5.26 -1.31
N ALA A 93 -23.10 -4.00 -1.14
CA ALA A 93 -21.98 -3.37 -1.85
C ALA A 93 -20.67 -3.31 -1.04
N SER A 94 -20.65 -3.77 0.21
CA SER A 94 -19.44 -3.73 1.06
C SER A 94 -18.23 -4.48 0.47
N GLU A 95 -18.44 -5.57 -0.29
CA GLU A 95 -17.34 -6.27 -0.96
C GLU A 95 -16.81 -5.51 -2.18
N GLU A 96 -17.69 -4.80 -2.91
CA GLU A 96 -17.27 -3.91 -3.99
C GLU A 96 -16.46 -2.74 -3.44
N PHE A 97 -16.91 -2.14 -2.34
CA PHE A 97 -16.17 -1.10 -1.62
C PHE A 97 -14.78 -1.61 -1.21
N LYS A 98 -14.68 -2.78 -0.57
CA LYS A 98 -13.38 -3.38 -0.19
C LYS A 98 -12.48 -3.62 -1.40
N ARG A 99 -13.02 -4.14 -2.50
CA ARG A 99 -12.28 -4.37 -3.74
C ARG A 99 -11.75 -3.05 -4.32
N HIS A 100 -12.57 -2.00 -4.28
CA HIS A 100 -12.16 -0.67 -4.69
C HIS A 100 -11.00 -0.17 -3.83
N LEU A 101 -11.10 -0.21 -2.49
CA LEU A 101 -10.03 0.25 -1.60
C LEU A 101 -8.69 -0.49 -1.74
N LEU A 102 -8.72 -1.71 -2.29
CA LEU A 102 -7.53 -2.50 -2.53
C LEU A 102 -6.90 -2.22 -3.90
N SER A 103 -7.67 -1.86 -4.93
CA SER A 103 -7.16 -1.85 -6.32
C SER A 103 -7.78 -0.82 -7.25
N GLY A 104 -8.62 0.08 -6.73
CA GLY A 104 -9.22 1.18 -7.48
C GLY A 104 -8.16 2.16 -7.94
N ARG A 105 -8.32 2.65 -9.18
CA ARG A 105 -7.44 3.66 -9.78
C ARG A 105 -8.29 4.71 -10.50
N GLY A 106 -7.82 5.95 -10.49
CA GLY A 106 -8.43 7.06 -11.24
C GLY A 106 -9.68 7.67 -10.62
N ASP A 107 -10.18 7.13 -9.50
CA ASP A 107 -11.27 7.77 -8.75
C ASP A 107 -10.71 8.69 -7.66
N GLU A 108 -10.33 9.88 -8.09
CA GLU A 108 -9.84 10.95 -7.22
C GLU A 108 -11.00 11.87 -6.77
N MET A 109 -12.25 11.40 -6.83
CA MET A 109 -13.41 12.20 -6.43
C MET A 109 -13.32 12.59 -4.95
N GLN A 110 -13.72 13.84 -4.69
CA GLN A 110 -13.63 14.45 -3.38
C GLN A 110 -14.88 14.13 -2.57
N VAL A 111 -14.71 13.67 -1.32
CA VAL A 111 -15.80 13.19 -0.46
C VAL A 111 -16.00 14.13 0.71
N SER A 112 -17.17 14.75 0.82
CA SER A 112 -17.43 15.73 1.88
C SER A 112 -17.29 15.14 3.29
N GLY A 113 -16.67 15.89 4.20
CA GLY A 113 -16.57 15.54 5.61
C GLY A 113 -15.39 14.63 5.98
N ILE A 114 -14.63 14.14 5.00
CA ILE A 114 -13.41 13.35 5.22
C ILE A 114 -12.20 13.96 4.52
N PHE A 115 -11.02 13.71 5.09
CA PHE A 115 -9.75 13.89 4.40
C PHE A 115 -9.13 12.51 4.15
N ASN A 116 -9.08 12.07 2.90
CA ASN A 116 -8.56 10.73 2.57
C ASN A 116 -7.06 10.74 2.27
N VAL A 117 -6.27 10.03 3.07
CA VAL A 117 -4.84 9.79 2.81
C VAL A 117 -4.69 8.38 2.24
N TYR A 118 -4.05 8.28 1.07
CA TYR A 118 -3.96 7.02 0.33
C TYR A 118 -2.63 6.89 -0.47
N GLY A 119 -2.47 5.79 -1.18
CA GLY A 119 -1.35 5.49 -2.07
C GLY A 119 -1.79 4.71 -3.31
N HIS A 120 -1.11 3.58 -3.61
CA HIS A 120 -1.46 2.59 -4.65
C HIS A 120 -1.06 2.95 -6.08
N THR A 121 -1.18 4.20 -6.50
CA THR A 121 -0.67 4.66 -7.80
C THR A 121 0.48 5.62 -7.56
N PRO A 122 1.73 5.16 -7.74
CA PRO A 122 2.89 5.99 -7.44
C PRO A 122 2.84 7.36 -8.12
N VAL A 123 3.14 8.40 -7.36
CA VAL A 123 3.31 9.79 -7.81
C VAL A 123 4.74 10.25 -7.57
N ARG A 124 5.22 11.28 -8.28
CA ARG A 124 6.62 11.74 -8.15
C ARG A 124 6.88 12.53 -6.86
N GLU A 125 5.83 13.21 -6.39
CA GLU A 125 5.78 13.95 -5.14
C GLU A 125 4.40 13.74 -4.52
N VAL A 126 4.29 13.92 -3.20
CA VAL A 126 3.00 13.87 -2.51
C VAL A 126 2.01 14.80 -3.22
N LYS A 127 0.87 14.25 -3.64
CA LYS A 127 -0.13 14.98 -4.41
C LYS A 127 -1.32 15.29 -3.53
N PHE A 128 -1.48 16.58 -3.21
CA PHE A 128 -2.65 17.08 -2.51
C PHE A 128 -3.79 17.40 -3.48
N TYR A 129 -4.99 17.04 -3.04
CA TYR A 129 -6.26 17.46 -3.61
C TYR A 129 -7.02 18.29 -2.57
N LYS A 130 -8.28 18.63 -2.86
CA LYS A 130 -9.10 19.45 -1.97
C LYS A 130 -9.27 18.81 -0.58
N ASN A 131 -9.52 17.51 -0.55
CA ASN A 131 -9.76 16.73 0.67
C ASN A 131 -9.18 15.30 0.58
N SER A 132 -8.09 15.15 -0.16
CA SER A 132 -7.34 13.91 -0.17
C SER A 132 -5.86 14.15 -0.47
N ALA A 133 -5.01 13.18 -0.17
CA ALA A 133 -3.59 13.21 -0.47
C ALA A 133 -3.09 11.81 -0.86
N ASP A 134 -2.41 11.72 -2.00
CA ASP A 134 -1.64 10.53 -2.39
C ASP A 134 -0.19 10.68 -1.89
N ILE A 135 0.23 9.79 -1.01
CA ILE A 135 1.57 9.77 -0.40
C ILE A 135 2.47 8.65 -0.92
N ASP A 136 2.03 7.87 -1.92
CA ASP A 136 2.87 6.84 -2.55
C ASP A 136 3.86 7.49 -3.52
N THR A 137 5.03 7.88 -3.00
CA THR A 137 6.09 8.46 -3.83
C THR A 137 7.02 7.44 -4.48
N GLY A 138 6.57 6.18 -4.60
CA GLY A 138 7.24 5.16 -5.38
C GLY A 138 8.62 4.76 -4.85
N CYS A 139 8.80 4.66 -3.52
CA CYS A 139 10.08 4.38 -2.88
C CYS A 139 10.84 3.19 -3.49
N VAL A 140 10.13 2.15 -3.90
CA VAL A 140 10.72 0.90 -4.44
C VAL A 140 11.23 1.04 -5.87
N PHE A 141 10.80 2.07 -6.61
CA PHE A 141 11.19 2.27 -8.00
C PHE A 141 12.56 2.95 -8.10
N ASN A 142 13.23 2.73 -9.22
CA ASN A 142 14.53 3.35 -9.54
C ASN A 142 14.40 4.33 -10.71
N GLU A 143 13.17 4.69 -11.06
CA GLU A 143 12.87 5.59 -12.16
C GLU A 143 13.08 7.04 -11.73
N VAL A 144 13.56 7.89 -12.63
CA VAL A 144 13.79 9.30 -12.30
C VAL A 144 12.50 9.93 -11.79
N GLY A 145 12.54 10.48 -10.57
CA GLY A 145 11.39 11.11 -9.91
C GLY A 145 10.56 10.17 -9.04
N PHE A 146 10.86 8.87 -9.01
CA PHE A 146 10.33 7.91 -8.04
C PHE A 146 11.49 7.29 -7.27
N ASP A 147 11.57 7.52 -5.97
CA ASP A 147 12.61 6.97 -5.10
C ASP A 147 12.39 7.33 -3.63
N LYS A 148 11.21 7.81 -3.25
CA LYS A 148 10.98 8.37 -1.91
C LYS A 148 9.94 7.59 -1.15
N LEU A 149 10.21 7.39 0.13
CA LEU A 149 9.19 7.10 1.14
C LEU A 149 8.68 8.44 1.68
N SER A 150 7.37 8.62 1.69
CA SER A 150 6.73 9.83 2.21
C SER A 150 5.86 9.54 3.43
N ALA A 151 5.77 10.51 4.32
CA ALA A 151 4.85 10.54 5.44
C ALA A 151 4.15 11.90 5.51
N LEU A 152 2.86 11.88 5.81
CA LEU A 152 2.04 13.05 6.07
C LEU A 152 1.71 13.09 7.56
N GLU A 153 2.13 14.16 8.24
CA GLU A 153 1.75 14.43 9.61
C GLU A 153 0.39 15.14 9.62
N PHE A 154 -0.58 14.54 10.29
CA PHE A 154 -1.95 15.03 10.37
C PHE A 154 -2.27 15.47 11.81
N PRO A 155 -2.91 16.63 12.06
CA PRO A 155 -3.55 17.53 11.08
C PRO A 155 -2.67 18.69 10.60
N SER A 156 -1.37 18.72 10.92
CA SER A 156 -0.47 19.82 10.52
C SER A 156 -0.19 19.89 9.02
N MET A 157 -0.50 18.82 8.30
CA MET A 157 -0.31 18.63 6.85
C MET A 157 1.14 18.68 6.40
N LYS A 158 2.08 18.50 7.34
CA LYS A 158 3.51 18.53 7.06
C LYS A 158 3.97 17.24 6.40
N ILE A 159 4.76 17.38 5.33
CA ILE A 159 5.35 16.26 4.59
C ILE A 159 6.79 16.00 5.05
N TYR A 160 7.07 14.72 5.29
CA TYR A 160 8.41 14.20 5.50
C TYR A 160 8.72 13.22 4.37
N THR A 161 9.93 13.30 3.81
CA THR A 161 10.36 12.35 2.78
C THR A 161 11.76 11.82 3.05
N GLN A 162 12.01 10.57 2.67
CA GLN A 162 13.31 9.91 2.72
C GLN A 162 13.55 9.21 1.40
N ARG A 163 14.70 9.47 0.77
CA ARG A 163 15.10 8.75 -0.45
C ARG A 163 15.47 7.31 -0.12
N ASN A 164 15.20 6.40 -1.05
CA ASN A 164 15.52 4.99 -0.97
C ASN A 164 17.03 4.81 -0.79
N VAL A 165 17.43 4.27 0.37
CA VAL A 165 18.84 4.09 0.76
C VAL A 165 19.54 2.97 -0.02
N GLU A 166 18.79 2.00 -0.55
CA GLU A 166 19.34 0.89 -1.32
C GLU A 166 19.74 1.32 -2.74
N ASN A 167 19.09 2.35 -3.29
CA ASN A 167 19.42 2.90 -4.61
C ASN A 167 20.72 3.70 -4.63
N PHE A 168 21.18 4.22 -3.50
CA PHE A 168 22.50 4.85 -3.40
C PHE A 168 23.63 3.83 -3.58
N ASN A 169 23.41 2.58 -3.16
CA ASN A 169 24.43 1.52 -3.18
C ASN A 169 24.50 0.72 -4.49
N LYS A 170 23.64 1.01 -5.50
CA LYS A 170 23.68 0.31 -6.79
C LYS A 170 24.83 0.75 -7.70
N LYS A 171 25.40 1.95 -7.50
CA LYS A 171 26.62 2.36 -8.22
C LYS A 171 27.86 1.52 -7.85
N ASP A 172 27.83 0.84 -6.70
CA ASP A 172 28.93 0.00 -6.21
C ASP A 172 28.73 -1.51 -6.45
N LYS A 173 27.66 -1.91 -7.17
CA LYS A 173 27.33 -3.32 -7.43
C LYS A 173 27.45 -3.74 -8.90
N ASN A 174 28.32 -3.09 -9.67
CA ASN A 174 28.87 -3.69 -10.89
C ASN A 174 29.88 -4.80 -10.53
N VAL A 175 29.44 -5.84 -9.84
CA VAL A 175 30.14 -7.12 -9.86
C VAL A 175 29.57 -7.89 -11.03
N VAL A 176 30.32 -7.84 -12.13
CA VAL A 176 30.13 -8.72 -13.28
C VAL A 176 30.24 -10.16 -12.77
N PHE A 177 29.18 -10.95 -12.90
CA PHE A 177 29.34 -12.40 -12.88
C PHE A 177 29.96 -12.80 -14.22
N SER A 178 31.27 -12.99 -14.22
CA SER A 178 32.02 -13.60 -15.32
C SER A 178 32.33 -15.06 -14.98
N GLY A 179 31.99 -15.96 -15.90
CA GLY A 179 32.39 -17.38 -15.88
C GLY A 179 31.25 -18.34 -15.64
#